data_AF-A0A7C2KWI6-F1
#
_entry.id   AF-A0A7C2KWI6-F1
#
_cell.length_a   1.000
_cell.length_b   1.000
_cell.length_c   1.000
_cell.angle_alpha   90.00
_cell.angle_beta   90.00
_cell.angle_gamma   90.00
#
_symmetry.space_group_name_H-M   'P 1'
#
loop_
_entity.id
_entity.type
_entity.pdbx_description
1 polymer ?
#
loop_
_entity_poly.entity_id
_entity_poly.type
_entity_poly.pdbx_seq_one_letter_code
_entity_poly.pdbx_strand_id
1 'polypeptide(L)'
;MGIFRQVYDSEGQARYLSANSSDTAFTITAGRQAQPASPENFFDLMGHRGARLSFFGTGADNSTFDYKVWLVRRSVKGSAFTAVELVLLGNGTATLSASVGVDGDVVDDSERMADTLTWSKVSATTIENALGDASDVRSPADNTPAELIINCGGAAGIIVEFNMTGATSGNCLIERI
;
A
#
# COMPACT_ATOMS: atom_id res chain seq x y z
N MET A 1 6.14 -26.04 11.15
CA MET A 1 6.87 -24.84 10.68
C MET A 1 6.47 -24.63 9.22
N GLY A 2 5.38 -23.88 9.01
CA GLY A 2 4.80 -23.68 7.68
C GLY A 2 5.68 -22.71 6.89
N ILE A 3 6.20 -23.18 5.76
CA ILE A 3 6.86 -22.31 4.79
C ILE A 3 5.74 -21.46 4.16
N PHE A 4 5.69 -20.18 4.52
CA PHE A 4 4.90 -19.20 3.79
C PHE A 4 5.51 -19.09 2.39
N ARG A 5 4.94 -19.85 1.44
CA ARG A 5 5.21 -19.66 0.02
C ARG A 5 4.50 -18.39 -0.39
N GLN A 6 5.20 -17.27 -0.34
CA GLN A 6 4.81 -16.07 -1.07
C GLN A 6 4.76 -16.47 -2.55
N VAL A 7 3.55 -16.46 -3.12
CA VAL A 7 3.34 -16.73 -4.54
C VAL A 7 3.97 -15.56 -5.29
N TYR A 8 5.13 -15.81 -5.89
CA TYR A 8 5.87 -14.86 -6.71
C TYR A 8 5.88 -15.38 -8.15
N ASP A 9 4.89 -14.98 -8.94
CA ASP A 9 4.90 -15.11 -10.40
C ASP A 9 3.64 -14.51 -11.05
N SER A 10 3.50 -13.20 -11.01
CA SER A 10 2.91 -12.51 -12.17
C SER A 10 3.44 -11.09 -12.27
N GLU A 11 3.78 -10.69 -13.49
CA GLU A 11 4.09 -9.31 -13.91
C GLU A 11 2.81 -8.45 -13.90
N GLY A 12 2.03 -8.54 -12.83
CA GLY A 12 0.69 -7.96 -12.74
C GLY A 12 0.35 -7.50 -11.33
N GLN A 13 -0.92 -7.12 -11.17
CA GLN A 13 -1.45 -6.64 -9.90
C GLN A 13 -1.72 -7.81 -8.95
N ALA A 14 -1.29 -7.68 -7.71
CA ALA A 14 -1.56 -8.64 -6.65
C ALA A 14 -2.31 -7.97 -5.50
N ARG A 15 -3.27 -8.67 -4.91
CA ARG A 15 -3.92 -8.25 -3.67
C ARG A 15 -2.88 -8.17 -2.54
N TYR A 16 -2.87 -7.06 -1.82
CA TYR A 16 -1.89 -6.81 -0.74
C TYR A 16 -2.15 -7.66 0.50
N LEU A 17 -3.35 -7.57 1.11
CA LEU A 17 -3.75 -8.42 2.23
C LEU A 17 -4.62 -9.57 1.73
N SER A 18 -4.44 -10.79 2.24
CA SER A 18 -5.29 -11.94 1.87
C SER A 18 -6.78 -11.77 2.20
N ALA A 19 -7.11 -10.87 3.14
CA ALA A 19 -8.45 -10.40 3.45
C ALA A 19 -8.41 -8.88 3.67
N ASN A 20 -9.52 -8.18 3.44
CA ASN A 20 -9.56 -6.72 3.67
C ASN A 20 -9.34 -6.39 5.15
N SER A 21 -8.63 -5.29 5.42
CA SER A 21 -8.50 -4.77 6.78
C SER A 21 -9.82 -4.19 7.22
N SER A 22 -10.20 -4.47 8.47
CA SER A 22 -11.31 -3.84 9.20
C SER A 22 -10.82 -2.92 10.33
N ASP A 23 -9.52 -2.60 10.33
CA ASP A 23 -8.91 -1.82 11.40
C ASP A 23 -9.44 -0.38 11.36
N THR A 24 -9.85 0.14 12.50
CA THR A 24 -10.41 1.50 12.65
C THR A 24 -9.37 2.51 13.14
N ALA A 25 -8.10 2.13 13.11
CA ALA A 25 -6.98 2.99 13.48
C ALA A 25 -5.70 2.48 12.82
N PHE A 26 -4.79 3.41 12.50
CA PHE A 26 -3.42 3.07 12.14
C PHE A 26 -2.70 2.45 13.33
N THR A 27 -2.00 1.34 13.11
CA THR A 27 -1.23 0.66 14.16
C THR A 27 0.11 1.36 14.35
N ILE A 28 0.76 1.79 13.26
CA ILE A 28 2.05 2.46 13.28
C ILE A 28 1.83 3.97 13.49
N THR A 29 2.25 4.44 14.66
CA THR A 29 1.78 5.73 15.18
C THR A 29 2.53 6.94 14.59
N ALA A 30 3.85 6.87 14.34
CA ALA A 30 4.63 7.92 13.65
C ALA A 30 6.10 7.55 13.41
N GLY A 31 6.75 8.28 12.48
CA GLY A 31 8.20 8.51 12.47
C GLY A 31 9.04 7.45 11.74
N ARG A 32 10.28 7.26 12.23
CA ARG A 32 11.16 6.15 11.84
C ARG A 32 11.10 5.09 12.92
N GLN A 33 10.70 3.87 12.59
CA GLN A 33 10.62 2.77 13.57
C GLN A 33 11.57 1.64 13.21
N ALA A 34 12.27 1.11 14.20
CA ALA A 34 12.98 -0.15 14.07
C ALA A 34 12.02 -1.30 14.39
N GLN A 35 11.90 -2.27 13.48
CA GLN A 35 11.11 -3.48 13.68
C GLN A 35 11.98 -4.72 13.48
N PRO A 36 11.55 -5.91 13.96
CA PRO A 36 12.20 -7.17 13.63
C PRO A 36 12.34 -7.37 12.12
N ALA A 37 13.28 -8.20 11.68
CA ALA A 37 13.58 -8.45 10.27
C ALA A 37 12.35 -8.87 9.42
N SER A 38 11.32 -9.46 10.04
CA SER A 38 10.09 -9.88 9.36
C SER A 38 8.90 -9.06 9.84
N PRO A 39 8.74 -7.80 9.40
CA PRO A 39 7.54 -7.05 9.72
C PRO A 39 6.32 -7.72 9.06
N GLU A 40 5.19 -7.69 9.76
CA GLU A 40 3.92 -8.15 9.20
C GLU A 40 3.52 -7.29 8.00
N ASN A 41 2.75 -7.89 7.07
CA ASN A 41 2.23 -7.23 5.87
C ASN A 41 3.33 -6.56 5.00
N PHE A 42 4.51 -7.15 4.96
CA PHE A 42 5.60 -6.70 4.09
C PHE A 42 5.35 -7.07 2.63
N PHE A 43 5.27 -6.07 1.76
CA PHE A 43 5.30 -6.28 0.31
C PHE A 43 6.71 -6.05 -0.24
N ASP A 44 7.38 -7.13 -0.66
CA ASP A 44 8.72 -7.07 -1.27
C ASP A 44 8.66 -6.50 -2.68
N LEU A 45 9.46 -5.45 -2.94
CA LEU A 45 9.59 -4.83 -4.25
C LEU A 45 10.54 -5.58 -5.18
N MET A 46 11.31 -6.55 -4.68
CA MET A 46 12.19 -7.41 -5.48
C MET A 46 13.19 -6.66 -6.38
N GLY A 47 13.62 -5.48 -5.94
CA GLY A 47 14.54 -4.61 -6.68
C GLY A 47 13.87 -3.62 -7.64
N HIS A 48 12.54 -3.64 -7.77
CA HIS A 48 11.78 -2.58 -8.45
C HIS A 48 11.87 -1.26 -7.67
N ARG A 49 11.75 -0.15 -8.40
CA ARG A 49 11.98 1.18 -7.82
C ARG A 49 10.70 1.80 -7.27
N GLY A 50 9.54 1.28 -7.66
CA GLY A 50 8.27 1.80 -7.24
C GLY A 50 7.17 0.75 -7.21
N ALA A 51 5.98 1.24 -6.88
CA ALA A 51 4.77 0.46 -6.95
C ALA A 51 3.62 1.31 -7.51
N ARG A 52 2.69 0.64 -8.18
CA ARG A 52 1.37 1.18 -8.51
C ARG A 52 0.34 0.54 -7.59
N LEU A 53 -0.50 1.38 -6.98
CA LEU A 53 -1.52 0.98 -6.02
C LEU A 53 -2.90 1.36 -6.51
N SER A 54 -3.83 0.41 -6.48
CA SER A 54 -5.26 0.66 -6.75
C SER A 54 -6.06 0.21 -5.53
N PHE A 55 -6.79 1.13 -4.92
CA PHE A 55 -7.49 0.89 -3.66
C PHE A 55 -8.90 0.33 -3.90
N PHE A 56 -9.34 -0.56 -3.02
CA PHE A 56 -10.67 -1.14 -3.04
C PHE A 56 -11.13 -1.51 -1.63
N GLY A 57 -12.41 -1.83 -1.46
CA GLY A 57 -12.95 -2.20 -0.17
C GLY A 57 -14.43 -2.50 -0.18
N THR A 58 -15.02 -2.68 1.00
CA THR A 58 -16.47 -2.84 1.15
C THR A 58 -17.07 -1.63 1.86
N GLY A 59 -18.22 -1.16 1.37
CA GLY A 59 -18.86 0.06 1.84
C GLY A 59 -19.93 0.52 0.86
N ALA A 60 -20.60 1.63 1.21
CA ALA A 60 -21.47 2.30 0.26
C ALA A 60 -20.64 3.02 -0.81
N ASP A 61 -21.28 3.37 -1.92
CA ASP A 61 -20.71 4.34 -2.85
C ASP A 61 -20.39 5.65 -2.12
N ASN A 62 -19.25 6.26 -2.43
CA ASN A 62 -18.67 7.42 -1.75
C ASN A 62 -18.25 7.21 -0.28
N SER A 63 -18.27 5.98 0.24
CA SER A 63 -17.63 5.69 1.54
C SER A 63 -16.12 5.87 1.43
N THR A 64 -15.50 6.43 2.47
CA THR A 64 -14.07 6.71 2.49
C THR A 64 -13.31 5.88 3.50
N PHE A 65 -12.05 5.57 3.23
CA PHE A 65 -11.11 5.10 4.24
C PHE A 65 -9.76 5.76 4.06
N ASP A 66 -9.01 5.90 5.15
CA ASP A 66 -7.68 6.48 5.10
C ASP A 66 -6.61 5.39 4.97
N TYR A 67 -5.48 5.74 4.37
CA TYR A 67 -4.34 4.85 4.20
C TYR A 67 -3.01 5.55 4.50
N LYS A 68 -2.02 4.76 4.92
CA LYS A 68 -0.62 5.17 5.05
C LYS A 68 0.25 4.22 4.25
N VAL A 69 1.30 4.76 3.63
CA VAL A 69 2.34 3.95 2.97
C VAL A 69 3.66 4.17 3.66
N TRP A 70 4.29 3.08 4.08
CA TRP A 70 5.59 3.05 4.74
C TRP A 70 6.63 2.39 3.83
N LEU A 71 7.79 3.01 3.69
CA LEU A 71 8.96 2.37 3.10
C LEU A 71 9.61 1.45 4.13
N VAL A 72 10.04 0.28 3.67
CA VAL A 72 10.79 -0.69 4.48
C VAL A 72 12.23 -0.72 4.00
N ARG A 73 13.16 -0.27 4.85
CA ARG A 73 14.60 -0.30 4.59
C ARG A 73 15.25 -1.39 5.42
N ARG A 74 16.08 -2.22 4.78
CA ARG A 74 16.75 -3.32 5.49
C ARG A 74 17.94 -2.81 6.29
N SER A 75 18.04 -3.19 7.55
CA SER A 75 19.21 -2.97 8.39
C SER A 75 20.05 -4.23 8.46
N VAL A 76 21.31 -4.10 8.04
CA VAL A 76 22.25 -5.23 7.94
C VAL A 76 23.31 -5.11 9.04
N LYS A 77 23.57 -6.22 9.74
CA LYS A 77 24.70 -6.37 10.67
C LYS A 77 25.60 -7.49 10.16
N GLY A 78 26.73 -7.14 9.54
CA GLY A 78 27.56 -8.11 8.82
C GLY A 78 26.88 -8.56 7.53
N SER A 79 26.60 -9.86 7.39
CA SER A 79 25.79 -10.44 6.30
C SER A 79 24.35 -10.73 6.71
N ALA A 80 23.99 -10.54 7.98
CA ALA A 80 22.67 -10.87 8.50
C ALA A 80 21.73 -9.67 8.43
N PHE A 81 20.52 -9.92 7.93
CA PHE A 81 19.40 -9.01 8.04
C PHE A 81 18.79 -9.16 9.43
N THR A 82 18.86 -8.09 10.23
CA THR A 82 18.59 -8.18 11.68
C THR A 82 17.43 -7.31 12.15
N ALA A 83 17.10 -6.27 11.37
CA ALA A 83 15.99 -5.37 11.64
C ALA A 83 15.59 -4.64 10.35
N VAL A 84 14.41 -4.03 10.35
CA VAL A 84 14.02 -3.04 9.34
C VAL A 84 13.87 -1.66 9.96
N GLU A 85 14.12 -0.64 9.16
CA GLU A 85 13.66 0.71 9.41
C GLU A 85 12.40 0.95 8.57
N LEU A 86 11.31 1.33 9.25
CA LEU A 86 10.09 1.81 8.62
C LEU A 86 10.16 3.33 8.52
N VAL A 87 9.88 3.89 7.35
CA VAL A 87 9.83 5.33 7.09
C VAL A 87 8.48 5.67 6.47
N LEU A 88 7.72 6.58 7.09
CA LEU A 88 6.45 7.02 6.50
C LEU A 88 6.72 7.79 5.20
N LEU A 89 6.23 7.26 4.08
CA LEU A 89 6.32 7.91 2.77
C LEU A 89 5.22 8.98 2.63
N GLY A 90 4.00 8.62 3.02
CA GLY A 90 2.85 9.46 2.83
C GLY A 90 1.56 8.81 3.29
N ASN A 91 0.48 9.56 3.19
CA ASN A 91 -0.86 9.14 3.57
C ASN A 91 -1.90 9.76 2.64
N GLY A 92 -3.12 9.27 2.73
CA GLY A 92 -4.21 9.78 1.94
C GLY A 92 -5.53 9.14 2.31
N THR A 93 -6.55 9.46 1.52
CA THR A 93 -7.91 8.95 1.66
C THR A 93 -8.32 8.37 0.32
N ALA A 94 -8.92 7.18 0.35
CA ALA A 94 -9.56 6.55 -0.80
C ALA A 94 -11.08 6.67 -0.67
N THR A 95 -11.75 7.04 -1.75
CA THR A 95 -13.21 7.11 -1.83
C THR A 95 -13.70 6.03 -2.76
N LEU A 96 -14.55 5.13 -2.25
CA LEU A 96 -15.16 4.05 -3.02
C LEU A 96 -16.15 4.60 -4.05
N SER A 97 -16.26 3.92 -5.19
CA SER A 97 -17.14 4.28 -6.29
C SER A 97 -18.24 3.25 -6.53
N ALA A 98 -19.08 3.50 -7.54
CA ALA A 98 -20.07 2.52 -7.98
C ALA A 98 -19.43 1.29 -8.64
N SER A 99 -18.19 1.41 -9.15
CA SER A 99 -17.46 0.33 -9.82
C SER A 99 -17.10 -0.78 -8.83
N VAL A 100 -17.43 -2.02 -9.20
CA VAL A 100 -17.11 -3.23 -8.44
C VAL A 100 -16.08 -4.08 -9.17
N GLY A 101 -15.52 -5.08 -8.47
CA GLY A 101 -14.70 -6.11 -9.07
C GLY A 101 -15.48 -7.10 -9.95
N VAL A 102 -14.90 -8.28 -10.15
CA VAL A 102 -15.48 -9.36 -10.94
C VAL A 102 -15.61 -10.59 -10.04
N ASP A 103 -16.77 -11.25 -10.06
CA ASP A 103 -17.04 -12.44 -9.25
C ASP A 103 -15.93 -13.49 -9.40
N GLY A 104 -15.31 -13.85 -8.28
CA GLY A 104 -14.23 -14.82 -8.19
C GLY A 104 -12.84 -14.35 -8.66
N ASP A 105 -12.68 -13.07 -9.01
CA ASP A 105 -11.38 -12.48 -9.38
C ASP A 105 -10.64 -11.89 -8.16
N VAL A 106 -9.47 -11.28 -8.39
CA VAL A 106 -8.60 -10.71 -7.34
C VAL A 106 -9.26 -9.58 -6.56
N VAL A 107 -10.17 -8.84 -7.18
CA VAL A 107 -11.15 -7.96 -6.54
C VAL A 107 -12.52 -8.51 -6.91
N ASP A 108 -13.29 -8.88 -5.89
CA ASP A 108 -14.57 -9.55 -6.05
C ASP A 108 -15.69 -8.55 -6.39
N ASP A 109 -16.81 -9.00 -6.93
CA ASP A 109 -17.98 -8.14 -7.21
C ASP A 109 -18.65 -7.60 -5.94
N SER A 110 -18.34 -8.21 -4.79
CA SER A 110 -18.71 -7.75 -3.45
C SER A 110 -17.87 -6.56 -2.97
N GLU A 111 -16.80 -6.20 -3.69
CA GLU A 111 -15.87 -5.13 -3.36
C GLU A 111 -15.93 -4.00 -4.39
N ARG A 112 -15.82 -2.76 -3.91
CA ARG A 112 -15.85 -1.54 -4.71
C ARG A 112 -14.44 -1.01 -4.95
N MET A 113 -14.17 -0.57 -6.17
CA MET A 113 -12.95 0.16 -6.53
C MET A 113 -13.06 1.60 -6.06
N ALA A 114 -11.95 2.17 -5.61
CA ALA A 114 -11.84 3.61 -5.40
C ALA A 114 -11.57 4.33 -6.72
N ASP A 115 -12.29 5.42 -7.00
CA ASP A 115 -12.08 6.27 -8.18
C ASP A 115 -11.53 7.67 -7.84
N THR A 116 -11.49 7.97 -6.54
CA THR A 116 -11.00 9.24 -6.00
C THR A 116 -9.99 8.98 -4.90
N LEU A 117 -8.78 9.54 -5.07
CA LEU A 117 -7.69 9.42 -4.12
C LEU A 117 -7.14 10.79 -3.75
N THR A 118 -6.91 11.01 -2.45
CA THR A 118 -5.99 12.05 -2.00
C THR A 118 -4.64 11.41 -1.69
N TRP A 119 -3.55 12.15 -1.88
CA TRP A 119 -2.20 11.72 -1.48
C TRP A 119 -1.43 12.92 -0.96
N SER A 120 -0.93 12.77 0.26
CA SER A 120 -0.07 13.73 0.93
C SER A 120 1.22 13.01 1.31
N LYS A 121 2.27 13.30 0.56
CA LYS A 121 3.61 12.85 0.91
C LYS A 121 4.01 13.46 2.26
N VAL A 122 4.50 12.63 3.16
CA VAL A 122 5.09 13.12 4.42
C VAL A 122 6.53 13.47 4.10
N SER A 123 6.91 14.72 4.37
CA SER A 123 8.25 15.23 4.10
C SER A 123 9.29 14.57 5.02
N ALA A 124 9.67 13.33 4.72
CA ALA A 124 10.67 12.58 5.46
C ALA A 124 12.03 12.69 4.77
N THR A 125 12.65 13.88 4.89
CA THR A 125 14.09 14.15 4.74
C THR A 125 14.70 14.04 3.33
N THR A 126 15.40 15.09 2.92
CA THR A 126 16.48 15.27 1.91
C THR A 126 16.86 14.15 0.91
N ILE A 127 16.76 12.87 1.27
CA ILE A 127 17.12 11.70 0.48
C ILE A 127 16.18 11.49 -0.71
N GLU A 128 14.86 11.61 -0.52
CA GLU A 128 13.89 11.35 -1.59
C GLU A 128 13.91 12.46 -2.65
N ASN A 129 14.03 13.72 -2.21
CA ASN A 129 14.25 14.86 -3.11
C ASN A 129 15.55 14.70 -3.92
N ALA A 130 16.59 14.09 -3.33
CA ALA A 130 17.85 13.83 -4.02
C ALA A 130 17.77 12.68 -5.05
N LEU A 131 16.76 11.82 -4.97
CA LEU A 131 16.61 10.63 -5.83
C LEU A 131 15.63 10.82 -7.01
N GLY A 132 15.06 12.01 -7.17
CA GLY A 132 14.10 12.33 -8.23
C GLY A 132 12.67 11.95 -7.83
N ASP A 133 11.87 12.97 -7.52
CA ASP A 133 10.53 12.83 -6.97
C ASP A 133 9.52 12.51 -8.07
N ALA A 134 8.73 11.44 -7.92
CA ALA A 134 7.81 10.96 -8.97
C ALA A 134 6.57 10.22 -8.43
N SER A 135 6.20 10.41 -7.15
CA SER A 135 4.91 9.88 -6.70
C SER A 135 3.79 10.73 -7.26
N ASP A 136 2.82 10.11 -7.95
CA ASP A 136 1.74 10.79 -8.65
C ASP A 136 0.40 10.04 -8.47
N VAL A 137 -0.70 10.76 -8.60
CA VAL A 137 -2.04 10.23 -8.44
C VAL A 137 -2.86 10.45 -9.71
N ARG A 138 -3.40 9.36 -10.24
CA ARG A 138 -4.48 9.38 -11.22
C ARG A 138 -5.80 9.19 -10.49
N SER A 139 -6.62 10.24 -10.41
CA SER A 139 -7.90 10.25 -9.68
C SER A 139 -9.03 10.79 -10.56
N PRO A 140 -9.61 9.96 -11.46
CA PRO A 140 -10.58 10.42 -12.46
C PRO A 140 -11.93 10.89 -11.89
N ALA A 141 -12.35 10.35 -10.73
CA ALA A 141 -13.65 10.65 -10.11
C ALA A 141 -14.87 10.43 -11.03
N ASP A 142 -14.81 9.40 -11.89
CA ASP A 142 -15.84 9.06 -12.87
C ASP A 142 -16.19 7.57 -12.86
N ASN A 143 -16.00 6.89 -11.73
CA ASN A 143 -16.04 5.43 -11.54
C ASN A 143 -14.93 4.66 -12.27
N THR A 144 -13.99 5.33 -12.95
CA THR A 144 -12.76 4.68 -13.39
C THR A 144 -11.83 4.51 -12.19
N PRO A 145 -11.28 3.30 -11.94
CA PRO A 145 -10.36 3.07 -10.84
C PRO A 145 -9.21 4.09 -10.81
N ALA A 146 -8.96 4.63 -9.63
CA ALA A 146 -7.85 5.52 -9.38
C ALA A 146 -6.59 4.74 -9.02
N GLU A 147 -5.44 5.36 -9.30
CA GLU A 147 -4.13 4.76 -9.11
C GLU A 147 -3.18 5.74 -8.42
N LEU A 148 -2.45 5.22 -7.43
CA LEU A 148 -1.32 5.90 -6.81
C LEU A 148 -0.03 5.26 -7.32
N ILE A 149 0.83 6.03 -7.94
CA ILE A 149 2.17 5.63 -8.35
C ILE A 149 3.13 6.16 -7.30
N ILE A 150 3.99 5.30 -6.74
CA ILE A 150 5.01 5.70 -5.77
C ILE A 150 6.40 5.30 -6.22
N ASN A 151 7.36 6.20 -6.00
CA ASN A 151 8.78 5.89 -6.06
C ASN A 151 9.28 5.56 -4.65
N CYS A 152 9.82 4.36 -4.48
CA CYS A 152 10.27 3.82 -3.21
C CYS A 152 11.77 4.06 -2.95
N GLY A 153 12.49 4.72 -3.88
CA GLY A 153 13.85 5.22 -3.65
C GLY A 153 14.89 4.15 -3.26
N GLY A 154 14.69 2.92 -3.72
CA GLY A 154 15.57 1.78 -3.36
C GLY A 154 15.26 1.12 -2.01
N ALA A 155 14.10 1.41 -1.40
CA ALA A 155 13.59 0.62 -0.29
C ALA A 155 13.40 -0.85 -0.70
N ALA A 156 13.49 -1.76 0.27
CA ALA A 156 13.31 -3.19 0.00
C ALA A 156 11.84 -3.57 -0.23
N GLY A 157 10.92 -2.77 0.32
CA GLY A 157 9.50 -3.01 0.18
C GLY A 157 8.67 -1.90 0.75
N ILE A 158 7.36 -2.14 0.80
CA ILE A 158 6.37 -1.24 1.39
C ILE A 158 5.46 -1.98 2.37
N ILE A 159 4.89 -1.22 3.29
CA ILE A 159 3.74 -1.61 4.12
C ILE A 159 2.65 -0.57 3.89
N VAL A 160 1.44 -1.03 3.61
CA VAL A 160 0.24 -0.21 3.56
C VAL A 160 -0.59 -0.47 4.81
N GLU A 161 -0.98 0.58 5.51
CA GLU A 161 -1.95 0.51 6.60
C GLU A 161 -3.24 1.19 6.19
N PHE A 162 -4.34 0.77 6.78
CA PHE A 162 -5.66 1.31 6.50
C PHE A 162 -6.39 1.71 7.79
N ASN A 163 -7.31 2.66 7.67
CA ASN A 163 -8.24 3.06 8.73
C ASN A 163 -9.68 3.13 8.19
N MET A 164 -10.51 2.22 8.68
CA MET A 164 -11.89 1.95 8.28
C MET A 164 -12.93 2.69 9.11
N THR A 165 -12.62 3.92 9.56
CA THR A 165 -13.61 4.74 10.26
C THR A 165 -14.82 5.10 9.36
N GLY A 166 -14.66 5.11 8.02
CA GLY A 166 -15.73 5.45 7.08
C GLY A 166 -16.27 4.28 6.22
N ALA A 167 -15.39 3.45 5.64
CA ALA A 167 -15.77 2.24 4.91
C ALA A 167 -15.78 1.02 5.84
N THR A 168 -16.44 -0.08 5.46
CA THR A 168 -16.53 -1.30 6.28
C THR A 168 -15.20 -2.07 6.30
N SER A 169 -14.53 -2.14 5.15
CA SER A 169 -13.20 -2.74 5.02
C SER A 169 -12.46 -2.17 3.81
N GLY A 170 -11.13 -2.31 3.79
CA GLY A 170 -10.30 -1.76 2.72
C GLY A 170 -9.01 -2.55 2.48
N ASN A 171 -8.49 -2.42 1.27
CA ASN A 171 -7.29 -3.09 0.78
C ASN A 171 -6.76 -2.37 -0.47
N CYS A 172 -5.70 -2.90 -1.07
CA CYS A 172 -5.23 -2.46 -2.37
C CYS A 172 -4.67 -3.59 -3.22
N LEU A 173 -4.69 -3.38 -4.52
CA LEU A 173 -3.86 -4.07 -5.48
C LEU A 173 -2.51 -3.35 -5.55
N ILE A 174 -1.43 -4.13 -5.63
CA ILE A 174 -0.07 -3.62 -5.79
C ILE A 174 0.58 -4.27 -7.01
N GLU A 175 1.18 -3.45 -7.85
CA GLU A 175 2.04 -3.86 -8.96
C GLU A 175 3.41 -3.22 -8.81
N ARG A 176 4.47 -3.96 -9.14
CA ARG A 176 5.86 -3.47 -9.06
C ARG A 176 6.22 -2.73 -10.35
N ILE A 177 6.91 -1.58 -10.22
CA ILE A 177 7.34 -0.75 -11.36
C ILE A 177 8.80 -0.30 -11.25
#